data_AF-A0A383UXT0-F1
#
_entry.id   AF-A0A383UXT0-F1
#
_cell.length_a   1.000
_cell.length_b   1.000
_cell.length_c   1.000
_cell.angle_alpha   90.00
_cell.angle_beta   90.00
_cell.angle_gamma   90.00
#
_symmetry.space_group_name_H-M   'P 1'
#
loop_
_entity.id
_entity.type
_entity.pdbx_description
1 polymer ?
#
loop_
_entity_poly.entity_id
_entity_poly.type
_entity_poly.pdbx_seq_one_letter_code
_entity_poly.pdbx_strand_id
1 'polypeptide(L)'
;MRISSLFIVFQGASVFMPTFAAYTTSHTDSHEKEFICNNRIIGAEEFSKPPQERITELMVDGRRVSLTDKFNELLHSAEDSRVVMYSDGYSNHFTFYNVNKLRSDNGWGNTNTQQEHILVIDEVGRVCAMMLKLTVRETMWGPASAPIVHLSLCMINV
;
A
#
# COMPACT_ATOMS: atom_id res chain seq x y z
N MET A 1 -13.70 -63.65 -22.81
CA MET A 1 -14.14 -62.53 -21.94
C MET A 1 -12.97 -62.06 -21.09
N ARG A 2 -12.51 -60.82 -21.32
CA ARG A 2 -12.01 -59.86 -20.32
C ARG A 2 -11.39 -58.69 -21.10
N ILE A 3 -12.21 -57.68 -21.36
CA ILE A 3 -11.75 -56.37 -21.82
C ILE A 3 -11.42 -55.61 -20.54
N SER A 4 -10.12 -55.42 -20.27
CA SER A 4 -9.66 -54.58 -19.18
C SER A 4 -9.81 -53.12 -19.61
N SER A 5 -10.81 -52.42 -19.09
CA SER A 5 -10.98 -50.98 -19.35
C SER A 5 -9.95 -50.19 -18.55
N LEU A 6 -8.97 -49.61 -19.23
CA LEU A 6 -8.09 -48.59 -18.66
C LEU A 6 -8.90 -47.28 -18.57
N PHE A 7 -9.35 -46.90 -17.38
CA PHE A 7 -9.92 -45.57 -17.15
C PHE A 7 -8.76 -44.59 -16.90
N ILE A 8 -8.47 -43.76 -17.89
CA ILE A 8 -7.58 -42.60 -17.72
C ILE A 8 -8.46 -41.44 -17.28
N VAL A 9 -8.42 -41.09 -16.00
CA VAL A 9 -9.07 -39.89 -15.48
C VAL A 9 -8.08 -38.73 -15.61
N PHE A 10 -8.27 -37.90 -16.64
CA PHE A 10 -7.62 -36.59 -16.72
C PHE A 10 -8.30 -35.63 -15.73
N GLN A 11 -7.83 -35.59 -14.49
CA GLN A 11 -8.14 -34.51 -13.56
C GLN A 11 -6.99 -33.50 -13.61
N GLY A 12 -7.06 -32.61 -14.59
CA GLY A 12 -6.11 -31.54 -14.79
C GLY A 12 -6.81 -30.24 -15.13
N ALA A 13 -7.88 -29.89 -14.40
CA ALA A 13 -8.33 -28.51 -14.36
C ALA A 13 -7.31 -27.74 -13.51
N SER A 14 -6.19 -27.37 -14.14
CA SER A 14 -5.34 -26.30 -13.62
C SER A 14 -6.18 -25.04 -13.70
N VAL A 15 -6.92 -24.76 -12.63
CA VAL A 15 -7.50 -23.43 -12.43
C VAL A 15 -6.30 -22.51 -12.28
N PHE A 16 -5.87 -21.93 -13.40
CA PHE A 16 -5.06 -20.72 -13.38
C PHE A 16 -5.92 -19.69 -12.64
N MET A 17 -5.75 -19.60 -11.32
CA MET A 17 -6.14 -18.42 -10.60
C MET A 17 -5.18 -17.35 -11.10
N PRO A 18 -5.62 -16.34 -11.88
CA PRO A 18 -4.79 -15.19 -12.10
C PRO A 18 -4.43 -14.64 -10.72
N THR A 19 -3.14 -14.71 -10.37
CA THR A 19 -2.61 -13.99 -9.23
C THR A 19 -2.72 -12.52 -9.59
N PHE A 20 -3.80 -11.88 -9.17
CA PHE A 20 -4.02 -10.46 -9.43
C PHE A 20 -3.05 -9.68 -8.55
N ALA A 21 -1.92 -9.26 -9.12
CA ALA A 21 -1.12 -8.20 -8.51
C ALA A 21 -1.92 -6.89 -8.50
N ALA A 22 -1.56 -5.96 -7.62
CA ALA A 22 -2.22 -4.66 -7.56
C ALA A 22 -2.18 -3.96 -8.93
N TYR A 23 -3.30 -3.37 -9.33
CA TYR A 23 -3.43 -2.77 -10.66
C TYR A 23 -2.79 -1.39 -10.71
N THR A 24 -2.33 -1.04 -11.89
CA THR A 24 -1.80 0.30 -12.20
C THR A 24 -2.65 0.95 -13.29
N THR A 25 -2.60 2.28 -13.37
CA THR A 25 -3.24 3.08 -14.42
C THR A 25 -2.26 4.09 -14.99
N SER A 26 -2.51 4.63 -16.18
CA SER A 26 -1.63 5.64 -16.80
C SER A 26 -1.62 6.94 -16.00
N HIS A 27 -0.49 7.66 -15.99
CA HIS A 27 -0.44 8.97 -15.35
C HIS A 27 -1.46 9.95 -15.94
N THR A 28 -2.09 10.73 -15.05
CA THR A 28 -2.85 11.95 -15.39
C THR A 28 -2.16 13.22 -14.88
N ASP A 29 -2.75 14.39 -15.13
CA ASP A 29 -2.31 15.67 -14.59
C ASP A 29 -2.13 15.58 -13.06
N SER A 30 -1.06 16.19 -12.54
CA SER A 30 -0.75 16.11 -11.11
C SER A 30 -1.81 16.77 -10.24
N HIS A 31 -2.58 17.73 -10.78
CA HIS A 31 -3.67 18.38 -10.07
C HIS A 31 -4.94 17.54 -9.98
N GLU A 32 -5.09 16.53 -10.85
CA GLU A 32 -6.24 15.63 -10.91
C GLU A 32 -6.03 14.36 -10.08
N LYS A 33 -4.86 14.19 -9.46
CA LYS A 33 -4.54 12.98 -8.70
C LYS A 33 -5.24 12.98 -7.35
N GLU A 34 -5.95 11.90 -7.10
CA GLU A 34 -6.69 11.66 -5.86
C GLU A 34 -6.43 10.24 -5.35
N PHE A 35 -6.23 10.13 -4.05
CA PHE A 35 -6.00 8.86 -3.37
C PHE A 35 -7.08 8.60 -2.31
N ILE A 36 -7.64 7.40 -2.29
CA ILE A 36 -8.54 6.93 -1.25
C ILE A 36 -7.72 6.11 -0.24
N CYS A 37 -7.46 6.72 0.91
CA CYS A 37 -6.75 6.13 2.05
C CYS A 37 -7.73 5.97 3.23
N ASN A 38 -8.00 4.74 3.68
CA ASN A 38 -8.91 4.48 4.81
C ASN A 38 -10.26 5.23 4.70
N ASN A 39 -10.91 5.13 3.52
CA ASN A 39 -12.17 5.79 3.17
C ASN A 39 -12.14 7.33 3.14
N ARG A 40 -10.96 7.96 3.19
CA ARG A 40 -10.78 9.39 2.97
C ARG A 40 -10.17 9.63 1.58
N ILE A 41 -10.79 10.53 0.81
CA ILE A 41 -10.21 11.05 -0.43
C ILE A 41 -9.17 12.11 -0.07
N ILE A 42 -7.99 12.01 -0.66
CA ILE A 42 -6.86 12.92 -0.48
C ILE A 42 -6.46 13.46 -1.85
N GLY A 43 -6.73 14.74 -2.07
CA GLY A 43 -6.49 15.40 -3.36
C GLY A 43 -5.13 16.08 -3.47
N ALA A 44 -4.79 16.55 -4.67
CA ALA A 44 -3.51 17.19 -4.97
C ALA A 44 -3.17 18.35 -4.03
N GLU A 45 -4.11 19.23 -3.72
CA GLU A 45 -3.93 20.33 -2.77
C GLU A 45 -3.49 19.88 -1.37
N GLU A 46 -3.92 18.69 -0.96
CA GLU A 46 -3.66 18.07 0.32
C GLU A 46 -2.31 17.35 0.37
N PHE A 47 -1.63 17.09 -0.73
CA PHE A 47 -0.24 16.59 -0.68
C PHE A 47 0.78 17.56 -1.28
N SER A 48 0.40 18.48 -2.16
CA SER A 48 1.34 19.33 -2.92
C SER A 48 2.03 20.47 -2.13
N LYS A 49 1.53 20.85 -0.95
CA LYS A 49 2.11 21.95 -0.14
C LYS A 49 3.32 21.51 0.73
N PRO A 50 4.37 22.34 0.90
CA PRO A 50 5.67 21.95 1.50
C PRO A 50 5.74 22.06 3.04
N PRO A 51 6.81 21.53 3.69
CA PRO A 51 7.79 20.55 3.20
C PRO A 51 7.46 19.12 3.68
N GLN A 52 7.53 18.17 2.76
CA GLN A 52 7.46 16.75 3.08
C GLN A 52 8.86 16.25 3.43
N GLU A 53 8.98 15.42 4.46
CA GLU A 53 10.27 14.86 4.87
C GLU A 53 10.59 13.66 3.99
N ARG A 54 11.73 13.68 3.29
CA ARG A 54 12.19 12.51 2.54
C ARG A 54 12.56 11.40 3.51
N ILE A 55 12.02 10.22 3.28
CA ILE A 55 12.25 9.02 4.09
C ILE A 55 12.71 7.87 3.21
N THR A 56 13.52 6.97 3.75
CA THR A 56 13.99 5.75 3.06
C THR A 56 13.63 4.48 3.81
N GLU A 57 13.46 4.59 5.13
CA GLU A 57 13.23 3.47 6.03
C GLU A 57 12.19 3.84 7.08
N LEU A 58 11.49 2.82 7.59
CA LEU A 58 10.57 2.94 8.72
C LEU A 58 10.90 1.91 9.79
N MET A 59 10.56 2.25 11.04
CA MET A 59 10.50 1.28 12.12
C MET A 59 9.13 0.59 12.10
N VAL A 60 9.13 -0.72 11.83
CA VAL A 60 7.95 -1.59 11.85
C VAL A 60 8.25 -2.70 12.84
N ASP A 61 7.45 -2.79 13.91
CA ASP A 61 7.57 -3.82 14.97
C ASP A 61 9.02 -4.00 15.49
N GLY A 62 9.73 -2.88 15.68
CA GLY A 62 11.10 -2.85 16.19
C GLY A 62 12.21 -3.14 15.17
N ARG A 63 11.87 -3.32 13.89
CA ARG A 63 12.82 -3.55 12.79
C ARG A 63 12.83 -2.39 11.81
N ARG A 64 14.00 -2.09 11.24
CA ARG A 64 14.11 -1.17 10.10
C ARG A 64 13.65 -1.87 8.84
N VAL A 65 12.70 -1.27 8.14
CA VAL A 65 12.13 -1.75 6.89
C VAL A 65 12.40 -0.73 5.81
N SER A 66 13.02 -1.17 4.71
CA SER A 66 13.21 -0.40 3.49
C SER A 66 11.85 -0.08 2.87
N LEU A 67 11.59 1.20 2.60
CA LEU A 67 10.34 1.61 1.96
C LEU A 67 10.25 1.11 0.53
N THR A 68 11.37 1.06 -0.19
CA THR A 68 11.42 0.50 -1.54
C THR A 68 10.99 -0.96 -1.55
N ASP A 69 11.56 -1.77 -0.65
CA ASP A 69 11.25 -3.20 -0.59
C ASP A 69 9.80 -3.43 -0.16
N LYS A 70 9.33 -2.65 0.83
CA LYS A 70 7.96 -2.76 1.30
C LYS A 70 6.94 -2.27 0.27
N PHE A 71 7.25 -1.22 -0.46
CA PHE A 71 6.40 -0.72 -1.54
C PHE A 71 6.29 -1.76 -2.66
N ASN A 72 7.42 -2.36 -3.06
CA ASN A 72 7.42 -3.44 -4.03
C ASN A 72 6.65 -4.67 -3.52
N GLU A 73 6.82 -5.07 -2.27
CA GLU A 73 6.03 -6.15 -1.65
C GLU A 73 4.53 -5.88 -1.75
N LEU A 74 4.09 -4.66 -1.43
CA LEU A 74 2.68 -4.28 -1.48
C LEU A 74 2.14 -4.24 -2.92
N LEU A 75 2.92 -3.76 -3.89
CA LEU A 75 2.52 -3.76 -5.31
C LEU A 75 2.33 -5.18 -5.86
N HIS A 76 3.15 -6.14 -5.41
CA HIS A 76 3.06 -7.54 -5.84
C HIS A 76 2.10 -8.37 -4.97
N SER A 77 1.36 -7.75 -4.05
CA SER A 77 0.39 -8.45 -3.23
C SER A 77 -0.75 -8.99 -4.10
N ALA A 78 -0.96 -10.30 -4.06
CA ALA A 78 -2.05 -10.96 -4.77
C ALA A 78 -3.43 -10.71 -4.13
N GLU A 79 -3.45 -10.13 -2.93
CA GLU A 79 -4.66 -9.83 -2.16
C GLU A 79 -5.23 -8.44 -2.46
N ASP A 80 -4.46 -7.58 -3.13
CA ASP A 80 -4.88 -6.23 -3.47
C ASP A 80 -5.32 -6.15 -4.93
N SER A 81 -6.62 -6.15 -5.19
CA SER A 81 -7.18 -6.04 -6.54
C SER A 81 -7.53 -4.61 -6.94
N ARG A 82 -7.03 -3.59 -6.23
CA ARG A 82 -7.35 -2.18 -6.48
C ARG A 82 -6.36 -1.55 -7.45
N VAL A 83 -6.75 -0.43 -8.05
CA VAL A 83 -5.81 0.45 -8.79
C VAL A 83 -5.09 1.31 -7.75
N VAL A 84 -3.78 1.14 -7.60
CA VAL A 84 -3.01 1.73 -6.47
C VAL A 84 -1.85 2.62 -6.89
N MET A 85 -1.49 2.60 -8.17
CA MET A 85 -0.35 3.33 -8.69
C MET A 85 -0.59 3.84 -10.10
N TYR A 86 -0.22 5.09 -10.34
CA TYR A 86 -0.03 5.64 -11.68
C TYR A 86 1.31 5.13 -12.22
N SER A 87 1.33 4.53 -13.40
CA SER A 87 2.52 3.98 -14.02
C SER A 87 2.42 4.05 -15.54
N ASP A 88 3.51 4.45 -16.18
CA ASP A 88 3.69 4.36 -17.63
C ASP A 88 4.56 3.14 -18.03
N GLY A 89 4.88 2.26 -17.07
CA GLY A 89 5.64 1.02 -17.29
C GLY A 89 7.18 1.15 -17.23
N TYR A 90 7.72 2.34 -16.98
CA TYR A 90 9.18 2.58 -17.01
C TYR A 90 9.85 2.67 -15.64
N SER A 91 9.09 2.98 -14.58
CA SER A 91 9.70 3.41 -13.31
C SER A 91 9.91 2.28 -12.33
N ASN A 92 11.20 2.04 -12.02
CA ASN A 92 11.66 1.08 -11.01
C ASN A 92 12.30 1.76 -9.79
N HIS A 93 12.48 3.08 -9.83
CA HIS A 93 13.06 3.85 -8.74
C HIS A 93 12.02 4.79 -8.14
N PHE A 94 11.89 4.72 -6.83
CA PHE A 94 10.90 5.48 -6.08
C PHE A 94 11.56 6.32 -4.99
N THR A 95 11.03 7.52 -4.79
CA THR A 95 11.37 8.37 -3.65
C THR A 95 10.15 8.55 -2.76
N PHE A 96 10.35 8.44 -1.44
CA PHE A 96 9.27 8.46 -0.46
C PHE A 96 9.34 9.73 0.39
N TYR A 97 8.17 10.30 0.65
CA TYR A 97 8.04 11.52 1.43
C TYR A 97 6.91 11.41 2.44
N ASN A 98 7.18 11.68 3.73
CA ASN A 98 6.14 11.73 4.75
C ASN A 98 5.30 13.01 4.60
N VAL A 99 3.98 12.86 4.51
CA VAL A 99 3.01 13.95 4.43
C VAL A 99 2.48 14.27 5.83
N ASN A 100 3.35 14.82 6.67
CA ASN A 100 3.09 15.08 8.10
C ASN A 100 1.78 15.83 8.40
N LYS A 101 1.35 16.74 7.52
CA LYS A 101 0.10 17.51 7.68
C LYS A 101 -1.17 16.67 7.56
N LEU A 102 -1.09 15.47 6.98
CA LEU A 102 -2.21 14.52 6.88
C LEU A 102 -2.21 13.51 8.03
N ARG A 103 -1.30 13.68 8.99
CA ARG A 103 -1.27 12.84 10.17
C ARG A 103 -2.55 13.03 10.98
N SER A 104 -3.16 11.92 11.39
CA SER A 104 -4.33 11.90 12.26
C SER A 104 -4.08 10.94 13.41
N ASP A 105 -4.40 11.38 14.62
CA ASP A 105 -4.34 10.58 15.83
C ASP A 105 -5.78 10.41 16.34
N ASN A 106 -6.26 9.18 16.40
CA ASN A 106 -7.60 8.83 16.86
C ASN A 106 -7.51 7.90 18.07
N GLY A 107 -8.11 8.30 19.20
CA GLY A 107 -8.23 7.47 20.40
C GLY A 107 -9.66 6.94 20.53
N TRP A 108 -9.82 5.62 20.66
CA TRP A 108 -11.10 5.00 21.02
C TRP A 108 -10.91 3.99 22.15
N GLY A 109 -11.55 4.25 23.29
CA GLY A 109 -11.46 3.39 24.46
C GLY A 109 -10.01 3.22 24.93
N ASN A 110 -9.52 1.98 24.91
CA ASN A 110 -8.14 1.63 25.27
C ASN A 110 -7.22 1.50 24.04
N THR A 111 -7.55 2.11 22.91
CA THR A 111 -6.75 2.03 21.69
C THR A 111 -6.46 3.41 21.13
N ASN A 112 -5.20 3.67 20.81
CA ASN A 112 -4.75 4.85 20.10
C ASN A 112 -4.23 4.43 18.73
N THR A 113 -4.82 5.01 17.70
CA THR A 113 -4.48 4.77 16.30
C THR A 113 -3.91 6.03 15.68
N GLN A 114 -2.69 5.95 15.16
CA GLN A 114 -2.02 7.01 14.44
C GLN A 114 -1.97 6.65 12.95
N GLN A 115 -2.45 7.56 12.11
CA GLN A 115 -2.44 7.46 10.64
C GLN A 115 -1.41 8.42 10.08
N GLU A 116 -0.50 7.92 9.26
CA GLU A 116 0.50 8.71 8.53
C GLU A 116 0.44 8.35 7.04
N HIS A 117 0.65 9.34 6.20
CA HIS A 117 0.57 9.19 4.74
C HIS A 117 1.95 9.41 4.13
N ILE A 118 2.33 8.55 3.20
CA ILE A 118 3.64 8.59 2.55
C ILE A 118 3.40 8.73 1.05
N LEU A 119 3.88 9.83 0.49
CA LEU A 119 3.81 10.08 -0.95
C LEU A 119 4.93 9.32 -1.65
N VAL A 120 4.60 8.68 -2.77
CA VAL A 120 5.56 7.97 -3.61
C VAL A 120 5.74 8.76 -4.91
N ILE A 121 7.00 9.10 -5.18
CA ILE A 121 7.42 9.86 -6.37
C ILE A 121 8.21 8.91 -7.27
N ASP A 122 7.86 8.88 -8.55
CA ASP A 122 8.60 8.13 -9.57
C ASP A 122 9.96 8.77 -9.88
N GLU A 123 10.74 8.12 -10.73
CA GLU A 123 12.08 8.57 -11.11
C GLU A 123 12.09 9.90 -11.90
N VAL A 124 10.95 10.30 -12.46
CA VAL A 124 10.77 11.53 -13.25
C VAL A 124 10.22 12.68 -12.37
N GLY A 125 10.04 12.43 -11.07
CA GLY A 125 9.58 13.45 -10.12
C GLY A 125 8.05 13.60 -10.07
N ARG A 126 7.29 12.64 -10.56
CA ARG A 126 5.81 12.67 -10.54
C ARG A 126 5.28 11.84 -9.39
N VAL A 127 4.23 12.34 -8.73
CA VAL A 127 3.46 11.56 -7.76
C VAL A 127 2.86 10.34 -8.48
N CYS A 128 3.20 9.14 -8.03
CA CYS A 128 2.72 7.89 -8.64
C CYS A 128 1.83 7.08 -7.70
N ALA A 129 2.07 7.11 -6.38
CA ALA A 129 1.26 6.39 -5.42
C ALA A 129 1.25 7.09 -4.05
N MET A 130 0.39 6.59 -3.16
CA MET A 130 0.36 6.97 -1.75
C MET A 130 0.27 5.71 -0.88
N MET A 131 1.08 5.64 0.17
CA MET A 131 1.03 4.59 1.17
C MET A 131 0.39 5.15 2.45
N LEU A 132 -0.37 4.30 3.13
CA LEU A 132 -0.89 4.54 4.47
C LEU A 132 -0.09 3.71 5.47
N LYS A 133 0.38 4.37 6.52
CA LYS A 133 0.94 3.74 7.72
C LYS A 133 -0.04 3.92 8.87
N LEU A 134 -0.55 2.81 9.38
CA LEU A 134 -1.41 2.75 10.55
C LEU A 134 -0.60 2.21 11.73
N THR A 135 -0.49 2.99 12.79
CA THR A 135 0.16 2.56 14.04
C THR A 135 -0.90 2.42 15.11
N VAL A 136 -1.11 1.21 15.62
CA VAL A 136 -2.09 0.92 16.67
C VAL A 136 -1.36 0.66 17.98
N ARG A 137 -1.79 1.31 19.06
CA ARG A 137 -1.28 1.14 20.42
C ARG A 137 -2.44 0.85 21.36
N GLU A 138 -2.30 -0.16 22.22
CA GLU A 138 -3.28 -0.36 23.29
C GLU A 138 -2.84 0.42 24.53
N THR A 139 -3.73 1.28 25.02
CA THR A 139 -3.60 1.97 26.30
C THR A 139 -4.35 1.16 27.37
N MET A 140 -3.79 0.01 27.77
CA MET A 140 -4.22 -0.67 28.98
C MET A 140 -3.42 -0.17 30.19
N TRP A 141 -4.02 -0.25 31.38
CA TRP A 141 -3.35 -0.01 32.67
C TRP A 141 -2.28 -1.10 32.89
N GLY A 142 -1.06 -0.84 32.45
CA GLY A 142 0.08 -1.77 32.43
C GLY A 142 1.23 -1.19 31.58
N PRO A 143 2.36 -1.90 31.40
CA PRO A 143 3.37 -1.47 30.44
C PRO A 143 2.73 -1.38 29.06
N ALA A 144 2.89 -0.23 28.38
CA ALA A 144 2.33 0.00 27.06
C ALA A 144 2.72 -1.15 26.11
N SER A 145 1.73 -1.74 25.43
CA SER A 145 2.01 -2.76 24.43
C SER A 145 2.88 -2.17 23.31
N ALA A 146 3.73 -3.00 22.71
CA ALA A 146 4.50 -2.59 21.55
C ALA A 146 3.52 -2.15 20.44
N PRO A 147 3.77 -1.02 19.76
CA PRO A 147 2.90 -0.57 18.69
C PRO A 147 2.89 -1.59 17.56
N ILE A 148 1.71 -1.90 17.04
CA ILE A 148 1.55 -2.70 15.82
C ILE A 148 1.49 -1.73 14.63
N VAL A 149 2.33 -1.96 13.64
CA VAL A 149 2.40 -1.10 12.44
C VAL A 149 1.89 -1.85 11.21
N HIS A 150 0.83 -1.33 10.59
CA HIS A 150 0.32 -1.81 9.32
C HIS A 150 0.65 -0.81 8.20
N LEU A 151 1.10 -1.33 7.06
CA LEU A 151 1.39 -0.55 5.86
C LEU A 151 0.54 -1.08 4.71
N SER A 152 -0.09 -0.18 3.96
CA SER A 152 -0.93 -0.52 2.81
C SER A 152 -0.86 0.54 1.73
N LEU A 153 -1.19 0.19 0.50
CA LEU A 153 -1.36 1.16 -0.58
C LEU A 153 -2.75 1.81 -0.53
N CYS A 154 -2.80 3.09 -0.86
CA CYS A 154 -4.06 3.78 -1.10
C CYS A 154 -4.53 3.51 -2.52
N MET A 155 -5.84 3.45 -2.69
CA MET A 155 -6.45 3.28 -4.00
C MET A 155 -6.45 4.62 -4.74
N ILE A 156 -6.31 4.60 -6.06
CA ILE A 156 -6.52 5.76 -6.91
C ILE A 156 -8.03 5.96 -7.08
N ASN A 157 -8.50 7.19 -6.91
CA ASN A 157 -9.86 7.55 -7.28
C ASN A 157 -9.89 7.72 -8.82
N VAL A 158 -10.54 6.79 -9.52
CA VAL A 158 -10.63 6.76 -10.98
C VAL A 158 -12.00 7.25 -11.43
#